data_AF-Q0B0E4-F1
#
_entry.id   AF-Q0B0E4-F1
#
_cell.length_a   1.000
_cell.length_b   1.000
_cell.length_c   1.000
_cell.angle_alpha   90.00
_cell.angle_beta   90.00
_cell.angle_gamma   90.00
#
_symmetry.space_group_name_H-M   'P 1'
#
loop_
_entity.id
_entity.type
_entity.pdbx_description
1 polymer ?
#
loop_
_entity_poly.entity_id
_entity_poly.type
_entity_poly.pdbx_seq_one_letter_code
_entity_poly.pdbx_strand_id
1 'polypeptide(L)'
;MEDIDIFLTSLNTALRKIENKYFNVPNHNRHYPVFRERIYCYELYHQLRNNLPEGFPFTIHGELDKVVNISIHELLRTKKPDFVVHEPGSNYNLIVMVVKSINNTENDIINDCYKLINFKNHANYTQPIMIVFGEKEREKDEELIHNVKSTLIRDGKCGNNFLLIWHKSFDKIKYWHINKDVVLENQKDKLNITVVSDLNSWLNIYIPLLLKELEKKNHIIRWTNDVKTVLYGDLAFYLGCRQIVPSDILEKNKHNLVVHESDLPWGKGWSPLTWQILEGKNDIPIVLFEAAEKVDSGVIYLKETMHFTGTELVEELRATQADTTFKLCLEFIDNYPDIIDKAVSQEGESSYYRRRTPEDSRLDPDKTIREQFDLLRVVDNKRYPAFFELNGEQYLLKVLKKGN
;
A
#
# COMPACT_ATOMS: atom_id res chain seq x y z
N MET A 1 9.87 -10.63 26.94
CA MET A 1 8.70 -10.05 26.25
C MET A 1 8.11 -9.05 27.22
N GLU A 2 7.88 -7.81 26.79
CA GLU A 2 7.38 -6.76 27.69
C GLU A 2 5.93 -7.11 28.10
N ASP A 3 5.48 -6.78 29.32
CA ASP A 3 4.14 -7.18 29.82
C ASP A 3 2.99 -6.72 28.90
N ILE A 4 3.21 -5.60 28.19
CA ILE A 4 2.31 -5.09 27.16
C ILE A 4 2.19 -6.07 26.00
N ASP A 5 3.29 -6.59 25.47
CA ASP A 5 3.29 -7.51 24.34
C ASP A 5 2.55 -8.82 24.68
N ILE A 6 2.71 -9.29 25.91
CA ILE A 6 2.00 -10.46 26.44
C ILE A 6 0.48 -10.18 26.46
N PHE A 7 0.10 -9.01 26.97
CA PHE A 7 -1.31 -8.61 27.00
C PHE A 7 -1.89 -8.45 25.58
N LEU A 8 -1.18 -7.77 24.67
CA LEU A 8 -1.65 -7.55 23.30
C LEU A 8 -1.79 -8.86 22.51
N THR A 9 -0.88 -9.82 22.73
CA THR A 9 -0.99 -11.18 22.17
C THR A 9 -2.25 -11.90 22.69
N SER A 10 -2.51 -11.78 23.99
CA SER A 10 -3.69 -12.35 24.65
C SER A 10 -4.98 -11.68 24.17
N LEU A 11 -4.96 -10.36 23.96
CA LEU A 11 -6.08 -9.58 23.43
C LEU A 11 -6.41 -9.96 22.00
N ASN A 12 -5.43 -10.09 21.11
CA ASN A 12 -5.66 -10.56 19.74
C ASN A 12 -6.28 -11.97 19.73
N THR A 13 -5.75 -12.88 20.55
CA THR A 13 -6.31 -14.23 20.70
C THR A 13 -7.75 -14.20 21.23
N ALA A 14 -8.02 -13.35 22.21
CA ALA A 14 -9.35 -13.20 22.79
C ALA A 14 -10.37 -12.64 21.78
N LEU A 15 -10.01 -11.61 21.03
CA LEU A 15 -10.85 -11.03 19.99
C LEU A 15 -11.24 -12.08 18.94
N ARG A 16 -10.28 -12.87 18.45
CA ARG A 16 -10.55 -13.91 17.43
C ARG A 16 -11.47 -15.04 17.91
N LYS A 17 -11.69 -15.17 19.22
CA LYS A 17 -12.63 -16.13 19.80
C LYS A 17 -14.05 -15.58 19.97
N ILE A 18 -14.29 -14.29 19.73
CA ILE A 18 -15.62 -13.69 19.84
C ILE A 18 -16.42 -14.02 18.58
N GLU A 19 -17.43 -14.88 18.70
CA GLU A 19 -18.33 -15.24 17.59
C GLU A 19 -19.29 -14.10 17.20
N ASN A 20 -19.78 -14.12 15.96
CA ASN A 20 -20.72 -13.12 15.41
C ASN A 20 -21.98 -12.88 16.26
N LYS A 21 -22.44 -13.89 17.02
CA LYS A 21 -23.61 -13.78 17.92
C LYS A 21 -23.44 -12.77 19.05
N TYR A 22 -22.19 -12.41 19.38
CA TYR A 22 -21.87 -11.39 20.40
C TYR A 22 -21.73 -9.98 19.83
N PHE A 23 -21.62 -9.84 18.50
CA PHE A 23 -21.66 -8.54 17.83
C PHE A 23 -23.09 -8.05 17.72
N ASN A 24 -23.98 -8.94 17.27
CA ASN A 24 -25.37 -8.62 16.96
C ASN A 24 -26.30 -9.55 17.73
N VAL A 25 -27.17 -8.97 18.57
CA VAL A 25 -28.20 -9.74 19.26
C VAL A 25 -29.53 -9.59 18.52
N PRO A 26 -30.09 -10.70 17.99
CA PRO A 26 -31.38 -10.67 17.32
C PRO A 26 -32.47 -10.12 18.24
N ASN A 27 -33.26 -9.18 17.75
CA ASN A 27 -34.44 -8.69 18.44
C ASN A 27 -35.67 -9.14 17.65
N HIS A 28 -36.63 -9.77 18.31
CA HIS A 28 -37.83 -10.33 17.69
C HIS A 28 -38.61 -9.30 16.82
N ASN A 29 -38.50 -8.00 17.15
CA ASN A 29 -39.27 -6.93 16.50
C ASN A 29 -38.44 -5.99 15.59
N ARG A 30 -37.19 -6.33 15.22
CA ARG A 30 -36.37 -5.47 14.34
C ARG A 30 -35.67 -6.26 13.24
N HIS A 31 -35.81 -5.80 11.99
CA HIS A 31 -35.15 -6.35 10.81
C HIS A 31 -33.68 -5.92 10.63
N TYR A 32 -33.10 -5.16 11.57
CA TYR A 32 -31.74 -4.63 11.48
C TYR A 32 -30.86 -5.09 12.66
N PRO A 33 -29.55 -5.31 12.42
CA PRO A 33 -28.61 -5.72 13.47
C PRO A 33 -28.54 -4.68 14.60
N VAL A 34 -28.74 -5.14 15.83
CA VAL A 34 -28.61 -4.31 17.03
C VAL A 34 -27.32 -4.68 17.73
N PHE A 35 -26.31 -3.83 17.58
CA PHE A 35 -25.06 -3.94 18.32
C PHE A 35 -25.29 -3.64 19.80
N ARG A 36 -24.80 -4.53 20.67
CA ARG A 36 -24.96 -4.43 22.14
C ARG A 36 -23.60 -4.41 22.81
N GLU A 37 -23.10 -3.21 23.09
CA GLU A 37 -21.74 -2.99 23.66
C GLU A 37 -21.47 -3.87 24.88
N ARG A 38 -22.41 -3.95 25.83
CA ARG A 38 -22.25 -4.79 27.04
C ARG A 38 -22.06 -6.28 26.77
N ILE A 39 -22.78 -6.83 25.78
CA ILE A 39 -22.73 -8.26 25.47
C ILE A 39 -21.37 -8.60 24.85
N TYR A 40 -20.92 -7.76 23.93
CA TYR A 40 -19.58 -7.86 23.38
C TYR A 40 -18.50 -7.71 24.46
N CYS A 41 -18.63 -6.75 25.37
CA CYS A 41 -17.71 -6.54 26.48
C CYS A 41 -17.62 -7.75 27.41
N TYR A 42 -18.74 -8.38 27.79
CA TYR A 42 -18.69 -9.56 28.66
C TYR A 42 -18.00 -10.75 28.00
N GLU A 43 -18.23 -10.98 26.71
CA GLU A 43 -17.52 -12.03 25.98
C GLU A 43 -16.03 -11.70 25.85
N LEU A 44 -15.68 -10.45 25.51
CA LEU A 44 -14.28 -10.02 25.46
C LEU A 44 -13.58 -10.22 26.81
N TYR A 45 -14.24 -9.88 27.92
CA TYR A 45 -13.71 -10.10 29.27
C TYR A 45 -13.48 -11.60 29.56
N HIS A 46 -14.47 -12.44 29.24
CA HIS A 46 -14.37 -13.89 29.39
C HIS A 46 -13.19 -14.46 28.59
N GLN A 47 -13.09 -14.09 27.31
CA GLN A 47 -12.01 -14.54 26.46
C GLN A 47 -10.64 -14.02 26.93
N LEU A 48 -10.53 -12.76 27.35
CA LEU A 48 -9.28 -12.24 27.90
C LEU A 48 -8.82 -13.04 29.12
N ARG A 49 -9.72 -13.32 30.06
CA ARG A 49 -9.39 -14.13 31.25
C ARG A 49 -8.92 -15.54 30.92
N ASN A 50 -9.45 -16.16 29.86
CA ASN A 50 -9.06 -17.50 29.44
C ASN A 50 -7.73 -17.53 28.66
N ASN A 51 -7.30 -16.40 28.07
CA ASN A 51 -6.14 -16.35 27.18
C ASN A 51 -4.93 -15.62 27.78
N LEU A 52 -5.08 -14.94 28.93
CA LEU A 52 -3.94 -14.42 29.67
C LEU A 52 -3.12 -15.58 30.27
N PRO A 53 -1.77 -15.53 30.20
CA PRO A 53 -0.95 -16.62 30.72
C PRO A 53 -1.02 -16.72 32.23
N GLU A 54 -0.84 -17.94 32.74
CA GLU A 54 -0.70 -18.17 34.17
C GLU A 54 0.50 -17.37 34.72
N GLY A 55 0.30 -16.67 35.83
CA GLY A 55 1.32 -15.81 36.42
C GLY A 55 1.48 -14.43 35.77
N PHE A 56 0.58 -14.01 34.87
CA PHE A 56 0.57 -12.63 34.38
C PHE A 56 0.43 -11.63 35.55
N PRO A 57 1.32 -10.63 35.69
CA PRO A 57 1.43 -9.84 36.93
C PRO A 57 0.30 -8.81 37.14
N PHE A 58 -0.52 -8.55 36.12
CA PHE A 58 -1.62 -7.58 36.19
C PHE A 58 -2.99 -8.26 36.19
N THR A 59 -3.97 -7.59 36.80
CA THR A 59 -5.36 -8.06 36.86
C THR A 59 -6.24 -7.25 35.91
N ILE A 60 -7.10 -7.94 35.14
CA ILE A 60 -8.13 -7.32 34.30
C ILE A 60 -9.43 -7.12 35.10
N HIS A 61 -9.95 -5.90 35.09
CA HIS A 61 -11.23 -5.54 35.69
C HIS A 61 -12.12 -4.83 34.66
N GLY A 62 -13.41 -5.17 34.65
CA GLY A 62 -14.44 -4.46 33.90
C GLY A 62 -15.18 -3.45 34.76
N GLU A 63 -15.63 -2.34 34.17
CA GLU A 63 -16.53 -1.34 34.78
C GLU A 63 -16.11 -0.85 36.19
N LEU A 64 -14.81 -0.66 36.43
CA LEU A 64 -14.29 -0.26 37.75
C LEU A 64 -14.83 1.12 38.21
N ASP A 65 -15.37 1.18 39.43
CA ASP A 65 -15.76 2.43 40.08
C ASP A 65 -14.53 3.25 40.51
N LYS A 66 -14.54 4.54 40.20
CA LYS A 66 -13.47 5.47 40.58
C LYS A 66 -13.58 5.78 42.07
N VAL A 67 -12.92 5.02 42.94
CA VAL A 67 -12.70 5.45 44.34
C VAL A 67 -11.22 5.36 44.73
N VAL A 68 -10.30 5.34 43.76
CA VAL A 68 -8.89 5.01 44.03
C VAL A 68 -7.96 6.24 44.09
N ASN A 69 -8.40 7.45 43.72
CA ASN A 69 -7.63 8.67 44.03
C ASN A 69 -8.48 9.95 43.89
N ILE A 70 -8.55 10.74 44.95
CA ILE A 70 -9.32 12.02 45.02
C ILE A 70 -8.86 13.01 43.92
N SER A 71 -7.58 12.96 43.53
CA SER A 71 -6.99 13.83 42.50
C SER A 71 -7.41 13.50 41.05
N ILE A 72 -7.76 12.24 40.75
CA ILE A 72 -8.20 11.82 39.40
C ILE A 72 -9.71 12.02 39.22
N HIS A 73 -10.46 11.98 40.32
CA HIS A 73 -11.91 12.08 40.33
C HIS A 73 -12.42 13.48 39.95
N GLU A 74 -11.68 14.54 40.29
CA GLU A 74 -11.99 15.91 39.87
C GLU A 74 -11.68 16.17 38.39
N LEU A 75 -10.64 15.53 37.83
CA LEU A 75 -10.23 15.72 36.44
C LEU A 75 -11.14 15.01 35.42
N LEU A 76 -11.76 13.89 35.79
CA LEU A 76 -12.43 12.98 34.87
C LEU A 76 -13.93 12.83 35.19
N ARG A 77 -14.67 13.94 35.08
CA ARG A 77 -16.05 14.07 35.56
C ARG A 77 -17.15 13.23 34.89
N THR A 78 -16.95 12.48 33.80
CA THR A 78 -18.15 12.06 33.02
C THR A 78 -18.19 10.69 32.31
N LYS A 79 -17.15 9.83 32.30
CA LYS A 79 -17.29 8.45 31.75
C LYS A 79 -16.25 7.47 32.29
N LYS A 80 -16.66 6.21 32.49
CA LYS A 80 -15.84 5.09 32.99
C LYS A 80 -15.23 4.33 31.80
N PRO A 81 -13.97 3.87 31.88
CA PRO A 81 -13.44 2.93 30.90
C PRO A 81 -14.17 1.60 31.03
N ASP A 82 -14.29 0.85 29.94
CA ASP A 82 -14.94 -0.46 29.95
C ASP A 82 -14.04 -1.50 30.63
N PHE A 83 -12.72 -1.39 30.41
CA PHE A 83 -11.72 -2.25 31.03
C PHE A 83 -10.50 -1.48 31.50
N VAL A 84 -9.88 -2.00 32.55
CA VAL A 84 -8.53 -1.63 32.98
C VAL A 84 -7.72 -2.87 33.30
N VAL A 85 -6.41 -2.78 33.08
CA VAL A 85 -5.43 -3.81 33.44
C VAL A 85 -4.38 -3.13 34.29
N HIS A 86 -4.32 -3.51 35.56
CA HIS A 86 -3.51 -2.83 36.57
C HIS A 86 -3.05 -3.82 37.63
N GLU A 87 -2.08 -3.42 38.44
CA GLU A 87 -1.69 -4.16 39.63
C GLU A 87 -2.52 -3.64 40.82
N PRO A 88 -3.45 -4.44 41.37
CA PRO A 88 -4.33 -3.96 42.44
C PRO A 88 -3.54 -3.50 43.67
N GLY A 89 -3.83 -2.28 44.15
CA GLY A 89 -3.17 -1.71 45.33
C GLY A 89 -1.83 -1.03 45.06
N SER A 90 -1.38 -0.97 43.79
CA SER A 90 -0.21 -0.22 43.38
C SER A 90 -0.57 0.95 42.44
N ASN A 91 0.44 1.71 42.02
CA ASN A 91 0.29 2.78 41.02
C ASN A 91 0.67 2.31 39.60
N TYR A 92 0.82 1.00 39.37
CA TYR A 92 1.19 0.44 38.07
C TYR A 92 -0.05 0.08 37.26
N ASN A 93 -0.33 0.92 36.26
CA ASN A 93 -1.49 0.83 35.37
C ASN A 93 -1.03 0.50 33.94
N LEU A 94 -1.33 -0.71 33.47
CA LEU A 94 -0.83 -1.19 32.17
C LEU A 94 -1.72 -0.71 31.01
N ILE A 95 -3.01 -1.05 31.05
CA ILE A 95 -3.95 -0.86 29.93
C ILE A 95 -5.22 -0.15 30.40
N VAL A 96 -5.72 0.79 29.59
CA VAL A 96 -7.08 1.34 29.72
C VAL A 96 -7.81 1.17 28.40
N MET A 97 -9.02 0.60 28.43
CA MET A 97 -9.77 0.29 27.20
C MET A 97 -11.19 0.84 27.21
N VAL A 98 -11.63 1.31 26.05
CA VAL A 98 -13.04 1.62 25.77
C VAL A 98 -13.48 0.84 24.54
N VAL A 99 -14.71 0.34 24.56
CA VAL A 99 -15.35 -0.41 23.50
C VAL A 99 -16.57 0.35 22.98
N LYS A 100 -16.65 0.50 21.66
CA LYS A 100 -17.77 1.14 20.97
C LYS A 100 -18.29 0.32 19.81
N SER A 101 -19.59 0.33 19.62
CA SER A 101 -20.17 -0.23 18.39
C SER A 101 -19.98 0.74 17.21
N ILE A 102 -19.98 0.21 16.00
CA ILE A 102 -19.96 0.98 14.74
C ILE A 102 -21.18 1.91 14.59
N ASN A 103 -22.20 1.80 15.46
CA ASN A 103 -23.35 2.71 15.50
C ASN A 103 -23.04 4.10 16.05
N ASN A 104 -21.93 4.24 16.77
CA ASN A 104 -21.57 5.50 17.40
C ASN A 104 -21.12 6.51 16.33
N THR A 105 -21.36 7.78 16.58
CA THR A 105 -20.91 8.83 15.66
C THR A 105 -19.38 8.98 15.74
N GLU A 106 -18.79 9.56 14.69
CA GLU A 106 -17.35 9.89 14.65
C GLU A 106 -16.94 10.67 15.91
N ASN A 107 -17.73 11.68 16.27
CA ASN A 107 -17.50 12.51 17.44
C ASN A 107 -17.57 11.73 18.75
N ASP A 108 -18.49 10.77 18.89
CA ASP A 108 -18.59 9.94 20.09
C ASP A 108 -17.32 9.11 20.30
N ILE A 109 -16.83 8.50 19.21
CA ILE A 109 -15.60 7.68 19.23
C ILE A 109 -14.39 8.56 19.53
N ILE A 110 -14.23 9.69 18.82
CA ILE A 110 -13.12 10.64 19.04
C ILE A 110 -13.10 11.15 20.49
N ASN A 111 -14.26 11.51 21.03
CA ASN A 111 -14.37 11.98 22.42
C ASN A 111 -13.94 10.91 23.43
N ASP A 112 -14.25 9.64 23.18
CA ASP A 112 -13.81 8.55 24.05
C ASP A 112 -12.31 8.25 23.85
N CYS A 113 -11.75 8.40 22.65
CA CYS A 113 -10.30 8.36 22.42
C CYS A 113 -9.55 9.45 23.21
N TYR A 114 -10.02 10.70 23.20
CA TYR A 114 -9.40 11.77 24.00
C TYR A 114 -9.46 11.49 25.50
N LYS A 115 -10.50 10.78 25.98
CA LYS A 115 -10.55 10.35 27.39
C LYS A 115 -9.47 9.33 27.71
N LEU A 116 -9.28 8.33 26.86
CA LEU A 116 -8.22 7.33 27.01
C LEU A 116 -6.83 7.99 27.04
N ILE A 117 -6.61 9.00 26.20
CA ILE A 117 -5.38 9.81 26.22
C ILE A 117 -5.23 10.55 27.55
N ASN A 118 -6.32 11.10 28.10
CA ASN A 118 -6.27 11.76 29.41
C ASN A 118 -5.96 10.77 30.54
N PHE A 119 -6.44 9.53 30.49
CA PHE A 119 -6.08 8.48 31.44
C PHE A 119 -4.58 8.16 31.39
N LYS A 120 -4.00 8.09 30.20
CA LYS A 120 -2.55 7.94 30.04
C LYS A 120 -1.79 9.11 30.66
N ASN A 121 -2.18 10.34 30.33
CA ASN A 121 -1.45 11.54 30.73
C ASN A 121 -1.56 11.88 32.23
N HIS A 122 -2.64 11.45 32.90
CA HIS A 122 -2.93 11.87 34.29
C HIS A 122 -3.12 10.70 35.28
N ALA A 123 -3.31 9.48 34.81
CA ALA A 123 -3.51 8.29 35.65
C ALA A 123 -2.46 7.19 35.39
N ASN A 124 -1.35 7.54 34.72
CA ASN A 124 -0.18 6.68 34.48
C ASN A 124 -0.50 5.34 33.77
N TYR A 125 -1.55 5.29 32.95
CA TYR A 125 -1.79 4.13 32.10
C TYR A 125 -0.81 4.08 30.93
N THR A 126 -0.15 2.95 30.70
CA THR A 126 0.87 2.85 29.65
C THR A 126 0.27 2.81 28.24
N GLN A 127 -0.76 2.00 28.02
CA GLN A 127 -1.34 1.76 26.69
C GLN A 127 -2.86 2.00 26.68
N PRO A 128 -3.34 3.14 26.14
CA PRO A 128 -4.74 3.33 25.79
C PRO A 128 -5.13 2.49 24.57
N ILE A 129 -6.30 1.84 24.64
CA ILE A 129 -6.87 1.03 23.55
C ILE A 129 -8.33 1.42 23.30
N MET A 130 -8.65 1.79 22.06
CA MET A 130 -10.02 1.96 21.58
C MET A 130 -10.40 0.75 20.72
N ILE A 131 -11.50 0.09 21.03
CA ILE A 131 -12.05 -1.00 20.22
C ILE A 131 -13.38 -0.55 19.64
N VAL A 132 -13.46 -0.44 18.31
CA VAL A 132 -14.73 -0.31 17.60
C VAL A 132 -15.14 -1.70 17.09
N PHE A 133 -16.37 -2.14 17.33
CA PHE A 133 -16.85 -3.43 16.86
C PHE A 133 -18.09 -3.33 15.96
N GLY A 134 -18.19 -4.25 15.01
CA GLY A 134 -19.28 -4.34 14.05
C GLY A 134 -18.97 -3.73 12.68
N GLU A 135 -19.76 -4.14 11.69
CA GLU A 135 -19.77 -3.62 10.33
C GLU A 135 -21.24 -3.64 9.83
N LYS A 136 -21.67 -2.58 9.17
CA LYS A 136 -22.99 -2.37 8.57
C LYS A 136 -22.89 -2.13 7.08
N GLU A 137 -22.10 -1.12 6.71
CA GLU A 137 -21.97 -0.60 5.34
C GLU A 137 -20.48 -0.36 5.12
N ARG A 138 -19.82 -1.33 4.46
CA ARG A 138 -18.35 -1.41 4.37
C ARG A 138 -17.69 -0.08 4.05
N GLU A 139 -18.17 0.64 3.04
CA GLU A 139 -17.59 1.91 2.60
C GLU A 139 -17.74 3.02 3.66
N LYS A 140 -18.95 3.20 4.22
CA LYS A 140 -19.20 4.23 5.25
C LYS A 140 -18.48 3.93 6.55
N ASP A 141 -18.40 2.66 6.93
CA ASP A 141 -17.69 2.26 8.15
C ASP A 141 -16.18 2.43 7.97
N GLU A 142 -15.64 2.15 6.78
CA GLU A 142 -14.24 2.44 6.43
C GLU A 142 -13.95 3.94 6.48
N GLU A 143 -14.84 4.78 5.95
CA GLU A 143 -14.76 6.25 6.03
C GLU A 143 -14.80 6.75 7.49
N LEU A 144 -15.73 6.25 8.29
CA LEU A 144 -15.84 6.59 9.72
C LEU A 144 -14.53 6.31 10.47
N ILE A 145 -13.99 5.10 10.34
CA ILE A 145 -12.75 4.70 11.02
C ILE A 145 -11.55 5.49 10.48
N HIS A 146 -11.53 5.77 9.18
CA HIS A 146 -10.51 6.61 8.56
C HIS A 146 -10.53 8.02 9.17
N ASN A 147 -11.70 8.66 9.29
CA ASN A 147 -11.82 10.01 9.84
C ASN A 147 -11.43 10.07 11.32
N VAL A 148 -11.82 9.08 12.13
CA VAL A 148 -11.37 8.96 13.53
C VAL A 148 -9.86 8.91 13.60
N LYS A 149 -9.22 8.02 12.82
CA LYS A 149 -7.75 7.89 12.77
C LYS A 149 -7.09 9.20 12.34
N SER A 150 -7.55 9.79 11.25
CA SER A 150 -7.00 11.03 10.69
C SER A 150 -7.11 12.19 11.67
N THR A 151 -8.22 12.31 12.40
CA THR A 151 -8.38 13.32 13.46
C THR A 151 -7.42 13.09 14.62
N LEU A 152 -7.27 11.85 15.09
CA LEU A 152 -6.37 11.53 16.21
C LEU A 152 -4.90 11.78 15.87
N ILE A 153 -4.49 11.53 14.63
CA ILE A 153 -3.14 11.84 14.11
C ILE A 153 -2.97 13.36 14.01
N ARG A 154 -3.90 14.05 13.34
CA ARG A 154 -3.84 15.52 13.12
C ARG A 154 -3.75 16.29 14.43
N ASP A 155 -4.51 15.90 15.43
CA ASP A 155 -4.52 16.57 16.72
C ASP A 155 -3.22 16.38 17.51
N GLY A 156 -2.43 15.35 17.19
CA GLY A 156 -1.14 15.08 17.84
C GLY A 156 -1.22 14.76 19.35
N LYS A 157 -2.44 14.61 19.90
CA LYS A 157 -2.69 14.41 21.33
C LYS A 157 -2.35 13.00 21.83
N CYS A 158 -2.32 12.01 20.94
CA CYS A 158 -2.20 10.59 21.28
C CYS A 158 -0.82 10.19 21.83
N GLY A 159 0.20 11.03 21.63
CA GLY A 159 1.60 10.69 21.95
C GLY A 159 2.07 9.46 21.17
N ASN A 160 3.04 8.73 21.71
CA ASN A 160 3.45 7.41 21.20
C ASN A 160 2.73 6.35 22.02
N ASN A 161 2.11 5.34 21.41
CA ASN A 161 1.38 4.22 22.04
C ASN A 161 -0.12 4.47 22.26
N PHE A 162 -0.91 4.71 21.22
CA PHE A 162 -2.37 4.57 21.26
C PHE A 162 -2.81 3.50 20.27
N LEU A 163 -3.62 2.53 20.68
CA LEU A 163 -4.06 1.43 19.81
C LEU A 163 -5.54 1.57 19.47
N LEU A 164 -5.84 1.73 18.19
CA LEU A 164 -7.21 1.65 17.65
C LEU A 164 -7.41 0.28 17.02
N ILE A 165 -8.47 -0.42 17.40
CA ILE A 165 -8.84 -1.74 16.89
C ILE A 165 -10.23 -1.63 16.26
N TRP A 166 -10.39 -2.12 15.04
CA TRP A 166 -11.71 -2.32 14.44
C TRP A 166 -11.96 -3.82 14.26
N HIS A 167 -12.84 -4.36 15.10
CA HIS A 167 -13.29 -5.74 15.00
C HIS A 167 -14.59 -5.78 14.18
N LYS A 168 -14.48 -6.06 12.87
CA LYS A 168 -15.60 -5.97 11.93
C LYS A 168 -16.66 -7.05 12.18
N SER A 169 -16.18 -8.29 12.25
CA SER A 169 -16.95 -9.51 12.43
C SER A 169 -16.02 -10.61 12.95
N PHE A 170 -16.54 -11.82 13.16
CA PHE A 170 -15.74 -13.00 13.47
C PHE A 170 -14.51 -13.08 12.56
N ASP A 171 -13.35 -13.15 13.18
CA ASP A 171 -12.00 -13.27 12.60
C ASP A 171 -11.55 -12.12 11.66
N LYS A 172 -12.35 -11.05 11.52
CA LYS A 172 -11.99 -9.86 10.73
C LYS A 172 -11.65 -8.69 11.65
N ILE A 173 -10.35 -8.50 11.91
CA ILE A 173 -9.86 -7.45 12.81
C ILE A 173 -8.80 -6.62 12.10
N LYS A 174 -8.88 -5.30 12.24
CA LYS A 174 -7.84 -4.34 11.83
C LYS A 174 -7.29 -3.61 13.05
N TYR A 175 -5.98 -3.34 13.05
CA TYR A 175 -5.25 -2.69 14.14
C TYR A 175 -4.50 -1.46 13.62
N TRP A 176 -4.45 -0.39 14.42
CA TRP A 176 -3.65 0.79 14.13
C TRP A 176 -2.98 1.32 15.39
N HIS A 177 -1.65 1.39 15.38
CA HIS A 177 -0.87 2.12 16.38
C HIS A 177 -0.77 3.58 15.94
N ILE A 178 -1.38 4.49 16.70
CA ILE A 178 -1.40 5.93 16.46
C ILE A 178 -0.26 6.56 17.28
N ASN A 179 0.74 7.11 16.57
CA ASN A 179 1.94 7.72 17.15
C ASN A 179 2.13 9.16 16.63
N LYS A 180 2.71 10.04 17.46
CA LYS A 180 2.94 11.47 17.17
C LYS A 180 3.92 11.69 16.01
N ASP A 181 4.84 10.75 15.80
CA ASP A 181 5.90 10.84 14.79
C ASP A 181 5.57 10.11 13.47
N VAL A 182 4.32 9.67 13.28
CA VAL A 182 3.91 9.00 12.04
C VAL A 182 3.15 9.99 11.17
N VAL A 183 3.92 10.77 10.41
CA VAL A 183 3.47 11.17 9.07
C VAL A 183 3.24 9.87 8.30
N LEU A 184 1.96 9.53 8.09
CA LEU A 184 1.46 8.53 7.12
C LEU A 184 2.50 7.48 6.65
N GLU A 185 2.88 6.57 7.52
CA GLU A 185 3.32 5.25 7.07
C GLU A 185 2.37 4.25 7.70
N ASN A 186 1.46 3.73 6.88
CA ASN A 186 0.89 2.43 7.15
C ASN A 186 2.08 1.51 7.43
N GLN A 187 2.23 0.98 8.64
CA GLN A 187 3.01 -0.25 8.82
C GLN A 187 2.22 -1.35 8.12
N LYS A 188 2.31 -1.35 6.78
CA LYS A 188 2.20 -2.56 6.00
C LYS A 188 3.36 -3.43 6.45
N ASP A 189 3.12 -4.73 6.48
CA ASP A 189 4.17 -5.69 6.74
C ASP A 189 5.38 -5.37 5.87
N LYS A 190 6.57 -5.45 6.47
CA LYS A 190 7.83 -5.22 5.77
C LYS A 190 7.92 -6.23 4.62
N LEU A 191 7.76 -5.75 3.40
CA LEU A 191 7.84 -6.58 2.20
C LEU A 191 9.29 -6.88 1.83
N ASN A 192 9.53 -8.10 1.35
CA ASN A 192 10.74 -8.47 0.62
C ASN A 192 10.50 -8.18 -0.87
N ILE A 193 11.14 -7.14 -1.38
CA ILE A 193 10.97 -6.64 -2.74
C ILE A 193 12.25 -6.84 -3.53
N THR A 194 12.15 -7.47 -4.70
CA THR A 194 13.24 -7.55 -5.67
C THR A 194 12.91 -6.69 -6.88
N VAL A 195 13.80 -5.79 -7.26
CA VAL A 195 13.75 -5.10 -8.56
C VAL A 195 14.71 -5.83 -9.50
N VAL A 196 14.23 -6.17 -10.70
CA VAL A 196 14.99 -6.85 -11.74
C VAL A 196 15.03 -5.96 -12.97
N SER A 197 16.22 -5.69 -13.49
CA SER A 197 16.37 -4.92 -14.73
C SER A 197 17.58 -5.41 -15.52
N ASP A 198 17.54 -5.44 -16.84
CA ASP A 198 18.73 -5.86 -17.59
C ASP A 198 19.94 -4.95 -17.31
N LEU A 199 21.15 -5.51 -17.31
CA LEU A 199 22.40 -4.78 -17.00
C LEU A 199 22.58 -3.48 -17.79
N ASN A 200 22.17 -3.48 -19.06
CA ASN A 200 22.32 -2.35 -19.98
C ASN A 200 21.02 -1.54 -20.19
N SER A 201 20.00 -1.77 -19.35
CA SER A 201 18.75 -1.01 -19.41
C SER A 201 19.01 0.47 -19.16
N TRP A 202 18.38 1.34 -19.97
CA TRP A 202 18.44 2.79 -19.74
C TRP A 202 17.80 3.18 -18.40
N LEU A 203 16.83 2.37 -17.94
CA LEU A 203 16.09 2.61 -16.70
C LEU A 203 17.00 2.48 -15.45
N ASN A 204 18.15 1.80 -15.56
CA ASN A 204 19.10 1.64 -14.46
C ASN A 204 19.63 2.98 -13.91
N ILE A 205 19.58 4.04 -14.70
CA ILE A 205 19.92 5.41 -14.26
C ILE A 205 18.88 5.92 -13.25
N TYR A 206 17.63 5.51 -13.38
CA TYR A 206 16.49 5.98 -12.58
C TYR A 206 16.17 5.05 -11.42
N ILE A 207 16.41 3.74 -11.53
CA ILE A 207 16.08 2.74 -10.50
C ILE A 207 16.52 3.13 -9.08
N PRO A 208 17.71 3.72 -8.84
CA PRO A 208 18.10 4.17 -7.50
C PRO A 208 17.11 5.14 -6.84
N LEU A 209 16.34 5.92 -7.61
CA LEU A 209 15.29 6.78 -7.10
C LEU A 209 14.13 5.96 -6.52
N LEU A 210 13.68 4.93 -7.23
CA LEU A 210 12.67 3.98 -6.73
C LEU A 210 13.17 3.28 -5.46
N LEU A 211 14.39 2.74 -5.48
CA LEU A 211 14.96 2.02 -4.32
C LEU A 211 14.96 2.92 -3.08
N LYS A 212 15.33 4.20 -3.23
CA LYS A 212 15.32 5.18 -2.13
C LYS A 212 13.92 5.41 -1.56
N GLU A 213 12.89 5.49 -2.40
CA GLU A 213 11.50 5.62 -1.92
C GLU A 213 11.02 4.35 -1.20
N LEU A 214 11.42 3.17 -1.68
CA LEU A 214 11.13 1.91 -1.02
C LEU A 214 11.86 1.77 0.33
N GLU A 215 13.11 2.24 0.42
CA GLU A 215 13.91 2.22 1.65
C GLU A 215 13.28 3.10 2.73
N LYS A 216 12.77 4.28 2.35
CA LYS A 216 12.02 5.17 3.25
C LYS A 216 10.82 4.47 3.86
N LYS A 217 10.08 3.70 3.06
CA LYS A 217 8.93 2.88 3.48
C LYS A 217 9.32 1.61 4.27
N ASN A 218 10.59 1.50 4.67
CA ASN A 218 11.12 0.41 5.50
C ASN A 218 10.92 -1.00 4.91
N HIS A 219 11.02 -1.17 3.59
CA HIS A 219 11.00 -2.49 2.94
C HIS A 219 12.39 -3.13 2.87
N ILE A 220 12.45 -4.46 2.71
CA ILE A 220 13.71 -5.17 2.40
C ILE A 220 13.84 -5.20 0.88
N ILE A 221 14.83 -4.49 0.35
CA ILE A 221 14.95 -4.29 -1.09
C ILE A 221 16.21 -4.96 -1.62
N ARG A 222 16.08 -5.58 -2.79
CA ARG A 222 17.20 -6.09 -3.58
C ARG A 222 17.06 -5.58 -5.00
N TRP A 223 18.17 -5.23 -5.62
CA TRP A 223 18.22 -4.94 -7.05
C TRP A 223 19.20 -5.89 -7.71
N THR A 224 18.76 -6.55 -8.78
CA THR A 224 19.61 -7.44 -9.57
C THR A 224 19.44 -7.21 -11.06
N ASN A 225 20.50 -7.55 -11.81
CA ASN A 225 20.50 -7.53 -13.26
C ASN A 225 20.40 -8.91 -13.94
N ASP A 226 20.22 -9.96 -13.15
CA ASP A 226 20.06 -11.33 -13.62
C ASP A 226 18.85 -12.00 -12.95
N VAL A 227 17.88 -12.40 -13.77
CA VAL A 227 16.65 -13.10 -13.33
C VAL A 227 16.97 -14.35 -12.50
N LYS A 228 18.10 -15.02 -12.75
CA LYS A 228 18.48 -16.24 -12.04
C LYS A 228 18.84 -16.00 -10.57
N THR A 229 19.20 -14.77 -10.23
CA THR A 229 19.60 -14.38 -8.87
C THR A 229 18.43 -13.90 -8.01
N VAL A 230 17.22 -13.87 -8.57
CA VAL A 230 16.00 -13.56 -7.82
C VAL A 230 15.84 -14.56 -6.67
N LEU A 231 15.61 -14.02 -5.48
CA LEU A 231 15.42 -14.77 -4.23
C LEU A 231 13.93 -14.86 -3.88
N TYR A 232 13.63 -15.67 -2.87
CA TYR A 232 12.30 -15.74 -2.30
C TYR A 232 11.90 -14.41 -1.66
N GLY A 233 10.66 -13.99 -1.90
CA GLY A 233 10.16 -12.70 -1.46
C GLY A 233 8.66 -12.53 -1.62
N ASP A 234 8.19 -11.31 -1.37
CA ASP A 234 6.79 -10.95 -1.52
C ASP A 234 6.55 -10.44 -2.95
N LEU A 235 7.37 -9.50 -3.42
CA LEU A 235 7.20 -8.84 -4.72
C LEU A 235 8.48 -8.89 -5.55
N ALA A 236 8.35 -9.14 -6.85
CA ALA A 236 9.41 -8.94 -7.83
C ALA A 236 8.94 -7.99 -8.94
N PHE A 237 9.58 -6.83 -9.10
CA PHE A 237 9.32 -5.90 -10.20
C PHE A 237 10.33 -6.13 -11.34
N TYR A 238 9.85 -6.47 -12.53
CA TYR A 238 10.66 -6.68 -13.72
C TYR A 238 10.62 -5.43 -14.60
N LEU A 239 11.55 -4.50 -14.37
CA LEU A 239 11.56 -3.17 -14.97
C LEU A 239 12.64 -3.09 -16.06
N GLY A 240 12.21 -3.07 -17.32
CA GLY A 240 13.13 -3.14 -18.46
C GLY A 240 13.90 -4.48 -18.54
N CYS A 241 13.27 -5.56 -18.08
CA CYS A 241 13.78 -6.91 -18.20
C CYS A 241 13.38 -7.50 -19.55
N ARG A 242 14.34 -7.86 -20.40
CA ARG A 242 14.06 -8.45 -21.72
C ARG A 242 14.15 -9.97 -21.71
N GLN A 243 14.47 -10.54 -20.56
CA GLN A 243 14.66 -11.97 -20.37
C GLN A 243 13.31 -12.61 -20.09
N ILE A 244 13.02 -13.73 -20.75
CA ILE A 244 11.87 -14.56 -20.38
C ILE A 244 12.19 -15.18 -19.03
N VAL A 245 11.38 -14.86 -18.02
CA VAL A 245 11.55 -15.35 -16.65
C VAL A 245 11.01 -16.78 -16.58
N PRO A 246 11.85 -17.77 -16.22
CA PRO A 246 11.40 -19.15 -16.04
C PRO A 246 10.35 -19.30 -14.91
N SER A 247 9.46 -20.27 -15.00
CA SER A 247 8.39 -20.47 -13.99
C SER A 247 8.94 -20.73 -12.59
N ASP A 248 10.04 -21.48 -12.46
CA ASP A 248 10.70 -21.75 -11.18
C ASP A 248 11.27 -20.49 -10.52
N ILE A 249 11.53 -19.44 -11.30
CA ILE A 249 11.93 -18.13 -10.78
C ILE A 249 10.69 -17.31 -10.37
N LEU A 250 9.62 -17.32 -11.17
CA LEU A 250 8.37 -16.64 -10.85
C LEU A 250 7.77 -17.16 -9.53
N GLU A 251 7.82 -18.48 -9.28
CA GLU A 251 7.32 -19.11 -8.05
C GLU A 251 8.03 -18.66 -6.76
N LYS A 252 9.17 -17.99 -6.85
CA LYS A 252 9.90 -17.49 -5.66
C LYS A 252 9.21 -16.29 -5.00
N ASN A 253 8.37 -15.56 -5.72
CA ASN A 253 7.70 -14.37 -5.21
C ASN A 253 6.18 -14.52 -5.29
N LYS A 254 5.46 -13.93 -4.33
CA LYS A 254 3.99 -13.97 -4.34
C LYS A 254 3.42 -13.23 -5.55
N HIS A 255 4.07 -12.13 -5.94
CA HIS A 255 3.72 -11.34 -7.12
C HIS A 255 4.96 -10.99 -7.95
N ASN A 256 4.81 -11.10 -9.25
CA ASN A 256 5.80 -10.86 -10.29
C ASN A 256 5.25 -9.78 -11.22
N LEU A 257 5.62 -8.54 -10.96
CA LEU A 257 4.98 -7.35 -11.52
C LEU A 257 5.80 -6.80 -12.68
N VAL A 258 5.12 -6.50 -13.78
CA VAL A 258 5.73 -5.95 -15.01
C VAL A 258 5.02 -4.65 -15.35
N VAL A 259 5.80 -3.64 -15.75
CA VAL A 259 5.26 -2.39 -16.31
C VAL A 259 5.44 -2.40 -17.82
N HIS A 260 4.37 -2.05 -18.54
CA HIS A 260 4.33 -2.09 -20.01
C HIS A 260 3.56 -0.92 -20.58
N GLU A 261 4.12 -0.24 -21.58
CA GLU A 261 3.63 1.05 -22.08
C GLU A 261 2.56 0.92 -23.18
N SER A 262 1.56 0.07 -22.99
CA SER A 262 0.42 -0.03 -23.91
C SER A 262 -0.90 -0.37 -23.22
N ASP A 263 -1.99 -0.25 -23.97
CA ASP A 263 -3.33 -0.63 -23.52
C ASP A 263 -3.56 -2.14 -23.69
N LEU A 264 -2.90 -2.94 -22.86
CA LEU A 264 -2.97 -4.40 -22.95
C LEU A 264 -4.44 -4.88 -22.94
N PRO A 265 -4.84 -5.77 -23.86
CA PRO A 265 -4.01 -6.69 -24.66
C PRO A 265 -3.47 -6.13 -25.98
N TRP A 266 -3.76 -4.87 -26.32
CA TRP A 266 -3.21 -4.20 -27.49
C TRP A 266 -1.79 -3.68 -27.20
N GLY A 267 -0.88 -3.82 -28.16
CA GLY A 267 0.49 -3.28 -28.10
C GLY A 267 1.48 -4.12 -27.29
N LYS A 268 1.33 -5.45 -27.23
CA LYS A 268 2.26 -6.37 -26.56
C LYS A 268 3.66 -6.34 -27.18
N GLY A 269 4.66 -6.87 -26.48
CA GLY A 269 5.98 -7.11 -27.02
C GLY A 269 6.92 -5.91 -26.86
N TRP A 270 7.58 -5.49 -27.94
CA TRP A 270 8.81 -4.69 -27.82
C TRP A 270 8.59 -3.19 -27.94
N SER A 271 9.22 -2.42 -27.05
CA SER A 271 9.31 -0.96 -27.10
C SER A 271 7.98 -0.23 -27.42
N PRO A 272 6.87 -0.52 -26.69
CA PRO A 272 5.55 0.01 -27.04
C PRO A 272 5.48 1.54 -27.04
N LEU A 273 6.16 2.20 -26.10
CA LEU A 273 6.29 3.66 -26.08
C LEU A 273 6.85 4.18 -27.42
N THR A 274 7.98 3.62 -27.86
CA THR A 274 8.63 4.05 -29.10
C THR A 274 7.74 3.86 -30.31
N TRP A 275 7.08 2.70 -30.44
CA TRP A 275 6.21 2.46 -31.59
C TRP A 275 5.00 3.40 -31.60
N GLN A 276 4.39 3.67 -30.45
CA GLN A 276 3.26 4.57 -30.39
C GLN A 276 3.63 6.02 -30.71
N ILE A 277 4.83 6.48 -30.32
CA ILE A 277 5.35 7.78 -30.79
C ILE A 277 5.50 7.78 -32.32
N LEU A 278 6.03 6.69 -32.91
CA LEU A 278 6.16 6.55 -34.36
C LEU A 278 4.81 6.46 -35.10
N GLU A 279 3.75 6.03 -34.41
CA GLU A 279 2.36 6.08 -34.88
C GLU A 279 1.73 7.48 -34.76
N GLY A 280 2.48 8.48 -34.28
CA GLY A 280 2.03 9.85 -34.10
C GLY A 280 1.20 10.07 -32.83
N LYS A 281 1.24 9.14 -31.87
CA LYS A 281 0.52 9.29 -30.59
C LYS A 281 1.30 10.12 -29.60
N ASN A 282 0.58 10.88 -28.81
CA ASN A 282 1.12 11.67 -27.69
C ASN A 282 0.52 11.28 -26.35
N ASP A 283 -0.62 10.60 -26.34
CA ASP A 283 -1.19 9.98 -25.15
C ASP A 283 -0.91 8.49 -25.23
N ILE A 284 -0.06 7.99 -24.34
CA ILE A 284 0.41 6.61 -24.35
C ILE A 284 0.04 5.92 -23.05
N PRO A 285 -0.85 4.91 -23.09
CA PRO A 285 -1.22 4.15 -21.91
C PRO A 285 -0.03 3.37 -21.37
N ILE A 286 0.00 3.16 -20.06
CA ILE A 286 1.00 2.35 -19.37
C ILE A 286 0.32 1.58 -18.24
N VAL A 287 0.62 0.29 -18.13
CA VAL A 287 -0.03 -0.61 -17.20
C VAL A 287 0.98 -1.31 -16.32
N LEU A 288 0.58 -1.60 -15.08
CA LEU A 288 1.25 -2.56 -14.20
C LEU A 288 0.40 -3.83 -14.17
N PHE A 289 0.99 -4.96 -14.56
CA PHE A 289 0.29 -6.23 -14.65
C PHE A 289 1.10 -7.37 -14.00
N GLU A 290 0.41 -8.45 -13.66
CA GLU A 290 1.00 -9.69 -13.13
C GLU A 290 1.63 -10.50 -14.27
N ALA A 291 2.86 -10.97 -14.13
CA ALA A 291 3.48 -11.85 -15.10
C ALA A 291 2.71 -13.17 -15.19
N ALA A 292 2.49 -13.63 -16.42
CA ALA A 292 1.81 -14.89 -16.72
C ALA A 292 2.61 -15.70 -17.74
N GLU A 293 2.21 -16.94 -17.97
CA GLU A 293 2.90 -17.86 -18.89
C GLU A 293 3.05 -17.29 -20.31
N LYS A 294 2.00 -16.60 -20.80
CA LYS A 294 2.04 -15.92 -22.10
C LYS A 294 2.54 -14.48 -21.91
N VAL A 295 3.34 -14.01 -22.87
CA VAL A 295 3.86 -12.64 -22.93
C VAL A 295 2.73 -11.62 -22.79
N ASP A 296 2.92 -10.70 -21.84
CA ASP A 296 2.06 -9.55 -21.57
C ASP A 296 0.57 -9.88 -21.43
N SER A 297 0.23 -10.99 -20.76
CA SER A 297 -1.14 -11.54 -20.75
C SER A 297 -1.82 -11.63 -19.39
N GLY A 298 -1.11 -11.34 -18.31
CA GLY A 298 -1.69 -11.46 -16.98
C GLY A 298 -2.63 -10.31 -16.61
N VAL A 299 -3.21 -10.41 -15.43
CA VAL A 299 -4.17 -9.44 -14.92
C VAL A 299 -3.51 -8.08 -14.70
N ILE A 300 -4.24 -7.01 -15.01
CA ILE A 300 -3.80 -5.63 -14.83
C ILE A 300 -4.21 -5.16 -13.44
N TYR A 301 -3.27 -4.59 -12.69
CA TYR A 301 -3.55 -3.98 -11.38
C TYR A 301 -3.78 -2.47 -11.49
N LEU A 302 -2.99 -1.79 -12.32
CA LEU A 302 -3.03 -0.35 -12.47
C LEU A 302 -2.85 0.04 -13.94
N LYS A 303 -3.47 1.15 -14.33
CA LYS A 303 -3.36 1.75 -15.66
C LYS A 303 -3.27 3.26 -15.51
N GLU A 304 -2.35 3.86 -16.25
CA GLU A 304 -2.13 5.30 -16.34
C GLU A 304 -1.92 5.72 -17.79
N THR A 305 -1.89 7.03 -18.04
CA THR A 305 -1.55 7.58 -19.36
C THR A 305 -0.39 8.56 -19.26
N MET A 306 0.64 8.35 -20.07
CA MET A 306 1.72 9.30 -20.27
C MET A 306 1.30 10.31 -21.33
N HIS A 307 1.49 11.60 -21.00
CA HIS A 307 1.12 12.70 -21.89
C HIS A 307 2.37 13.39 -22.44
N PHE A 308 2.44 13.49 -23.76
CA PHE A 308 3.52 14.13 -24.50
C PHE A 308 3.00 15.31 -25.32
N THR A 309 3.87 16.26 -25.60
CA THR A 309 3.54 17.48 -26.36
C THR A 309 3.90 17.39 -27.84
N GLY A 310 4.59 16.33 -28.25
CA GLY A 310 5.11 16.19 -29.61
C GLY A 310 6.52 16.75 -29.79
N THR A 311 7.19 17.16 -28.71
CA THR A 311 8.46 17.90 -28.77
C THR A 311 9.60 17.27 -27.97
N GLU A 312 9.30 16.20 -27.25
CA GLU A 312 10.22 15.45 -26.40
C GLU A 312 11.19 14.63 -27.26
N LEU A 313 12.47 14.67 -26.92
CA LEU A 313 13.47 13.72 -27.40
C LEU A 313 13.57 12.50 -26.46
N VAL A 314 14.28 11.46 -26.89
CA VAL A 314 14.27 10.14 -26.22
C VAL A 314 14.57 10.17 -24.72
N GLU A 315 15.43 11.08 -24.25
CA GLU A 315 15.73 11.21 -22.83
C GLU A 315 14.58 11.84 -22.03
N GLU A 316 13.87 12.81 -22.61
CA GLU A 316 12.64 13.37 -22.03
C GLU A 316 11.52 12.32 -22.00
N LEU A 317 11.35 11.55 -23.08
CA LEU A 317 10.40 10.43 -23.14
C LEU A 317 10.70 9.38 -22.06
N ARG A 318 11.97 9.00 -21.91
CA ARG A 318 12.45 8.04 -20.91
C ARG A 318 12.26 8.54 -19.48
N ALA A 319 12.47 9.84 -19.22
CA ALA A 319 12.23 10.43 -17.91
C ALA A 319 10.75 10.30 -17.52
N THR A 320 9.83 10.69 -18.40
CA THR A 320 8.38 10.53 -18.18
C THR A 320 8.00 9.05 -17.98
N GLN A 321 8.58 8.16 -18.78
CA GLN A 321 8.36 6.72 -18.66
C GLN A 321 8.83 6.18 -17.31
N ALA A 322 10.03 6.57 -16.85
CA ALA A 322 10.56 6.17 -15.55
C ALA A 322 9.69 6.67 -14.39
N ASP A 323 9.32 7.94 -14.41
CA ASP A 323 8.48 8.55 -13.37
C ASP A 323 7.12 7.85 -13.27
N THR A 324 6.49 7.59 -14.41
CA THR A 324 5.18 6.91 -14.45
C THR A 324 5.30 5.44 -14.05
N THR A 325 6.36 4.75 -14.48
CA THR A 325 6.69 3.39 -14.04
C THR A 325 6.81 3.30 -12.51
N PHE A 326 7.55 4.23 -11.90
CA PHE A 326 7.76 4.23 -10.46
C PHE A 326 6.50 4.62 -9.69
N LYS A 327 5.69 5.56 -10.22
CA LYS A 327 4.37 5.88 -9.69
C LYS A 327 3.52 4.61 -9.58
N LEU A 328 3.43 3.81 -10.64
CA LEU A 328 2.67 2.56 -10.64
C LEU A 328 3.22 1.54 -9.62
N CYS A 329 4.54 1.39 -9.53
CA CYS A 329 5.17 0.48 -8.56
C CYS A 329 4.86 0.88 -7.11
N LEU A 330 5.00 2.17 -6.80
CA LEU A 330 4.75 2.71 -5.46
C LEU A 330 3.27 2.65 -5.11
N GLU A 331 2.37 2.95 -6.05
CA GLU A 331 0.93 2.85 -5.85
C GLU A 331 0.49 1.41 -5.57
N PHE A 332 1.07 0.42 -6.28
CA PHE A 332 0.81 -0.98 -5.99
C PHE A 332 1.20 -1.33 -4.56
N ILE A 333 2.41 -0.94 -4.13
CA ILE A 333 2.90 -1.18 -2.77
C ILE A 333 2.03 -0.46 -1.74
N ASP A 334 1.63 0.77 -2.01
CA ASP A 334 0.80 1.61 -1.14
C ASP A 334 -0.64 1.14 -1.04
N ASN A 335 -1.09 0.24 -1.93
CA ASN A 335 -2.41 -0.41 -1.86
C ASN A 335 -2.37 -1.93 -1.61
N TYR A 336 -1.20 -2.57 -1.55
CA TYR A 336 -1.06 -3.99 -1.19
C TYR A 336 -1.44 -4.32 0.28
N PRO A 337 -2.17 -5.41 0.58
CA PRO A 337 -2.66 -6.45 -0.33
C PRO A 337 -4.02 -6.15 -0.98
N ASP A 338 -4.71 -5.08 -0.57
CA ASP A 338 -6.08 -4.77 -1.05
C ASP A 338 -6.15 -4.55 -2.58
N ILE A 339 -5.04 -4.16 -3.23
CA ILE A 339 -4.98 -4.02 -4.69
C ILE A 339 -5.14 -5.34 -5.45
N ILE A 340 -4.86 -6.48 -4.80
CA ILE A 340 -4.95 -7.79 -5.46
C ILE A 340 -6.41 -8.10 -5.84
N ASP A 341 -7.36 -7.73 -4.98
CA ASP A 341 -8.80 -7.91 -5.22
C ASP A 341 -9.34 -6.98 -6.33
N LYS A 342 -8.55 -5.99 -6.76
CA LYS A 342 -8.92 -5.03 -7.81
C LYS A 342 -8.37 -5.38 -9.19
N ALA A 343 -7.68 -6.51 -9.32
CA ALA A 343 -7.09 -6.93 -10.58
C ALA A 343 -8.16 -7.15 -11.67
N VAL A 344 -7.86 -6.70 -12.89
CA VAL A 344 -8.78 -6.79 -14.03
C VAL A 344 -8.17 -7.71 -15.10
N SER A 345 -8.96 -8.62 -15.64
CA SER A 345 -8.55 -9.45 -16.77
C SER A 345 -8.47 -8.62 -18.04
N GLN A 346 -7.47 -8.91 -18.88
CA GLN A 346 -7.35 -8.24 -20.18
C GLN A 346 -8.49 -8.67 -21.11
N GLU A 347 -9.14 -7.71 -21.76
CA GLU A 347 -10.20 -7.94 -22.75
C GLU A 347 -9.94 -7.10 -24.00
N GLY A 348 -10.36 -7.59 -25.18
CA GLY A 348 -10.24 -6.88 -26.46
C GLY A 348 -9.24 -7.50 -27.44
N GLU A 349 -8.96 -6.76 -28.51
CA GLU A 349 -8.08 -7.22 -29.60
C GLU A 349 -6.61 -7.20 -29.17
N SER A 350 -5.90 -8.30 -29.45
CA SER A 350 -4.47 -8.39 -29.15
C SER A 350 -3.63 -8.01 -30.37
N SER A 351 -2.57 -7.23 -30.14
CA SER A 351 -1.58 -6.87 -31.16
C SER A 351 -0.17 -6.94 -30.59
N TYR A 352 0.84 -7.03 -31.46
CA TYR A 352 2.23 -7.22 -31.07
C TYR A 352 3.15 -6.25 -31.81
N TYR A 353 3.96 -5.52 -31.05
CA TYR A 353 5.07 -4.76 -31.55
C TYR A 353 6.30 -5.63 -31.74
N ARG A 354 6.86 -5.59 -32.95
CA ARG A 354 8.13 -6.25 -33.25
C ARG A 354 9.29 -5.51 -32.58
N ARG A 355 10.38 -6.24 -32.35
CA ARG A 355 11.63 -5.63 -31.93
C ARG A 355 12.15 -4.66 -33.00
N ARG A 356 12.58 -3.47 -32.57
CA ARG A 356 13.28 -2.51 -33.44
C ARG A 356 14.70 -2.99 -33.75
N THR A 357 15.15 -2.64 -34.93
CA THR A 357 16.48 -2.85 -35.50
C THR A 357 17.12 -1.49 -35.80
N PRO A 358 18.45 -1.43 -36.05
CA PRO A 358 19.07 -0.18 -36.48
C PRO A 358 18.38 0.47 -37.69
N GLU A 359 17.90 -0.33 -38.65
CA GLU A 359 17.19 0.17 -39.85
C GLU A 359 15.92 0.97 -39.50
N ASP A 360 15.30 0.70 -38.35
CA ASP A 360 14.15 1.47 -37.86
C ASP A 360 14.50 2.90 -37.43
N SER A 361 15.78 3.28 -37.48
CA SER A 361 16.28 4.65 -37.28
C SER A 361 16.61 5.36 -38.61
N ARG A 362 16.31 4.74 -39.77
CA ARG A 362 16.59 5.32 -41.08
C ARG A 362 15.62 6.45 -41.43
N LEU A 363 16.19 7.60 -41.77
CA LEU A 363 15.52 8.74 -42.35
C LEU A 363 15.53 8.64 -43.88
N ASP A 364 14.46 9.12 -44.48
CA ASP A 364 14.35 9.39 -45.91
C ASP A 364 14.82 10.82 -46.18
N PRO A 365 15.90 11.05 -46.96
CA PRO A 365 16.41 12.39 -47.23
C PRO A 365 15.46 13.26 -48.05
N ASP A 366 14.48 12.66 -48.75
CA ASP A 366 13.52 13.39 -49.60
C ASP A 366 12.26 13.82 -48.83
N LYS A 367 12.07 13.32 -47.61
CA LYS A 367 10.97 13.74 -46.72
C LYS A 367 11.34 14.95 -45.89
N THR A 368 10.33 15.75 -45.55
CA THR A 368 10.52 16.91 -44.67
C THR A 368 10.87 16.47 -43.25
N ILE A 369 11.56 17.35 -42.51
CA ILE A 369 11.84 17.15 -41.08
C ILE A 369 10.55 16.90 -40.30
N ARG A 370 9.46 17.59 -40.66
CA ARG A 370 8.16 17.47 -39.99
C ARG A 370 7.58 16.06 -40.09
N GLU A 371 7.63 15.45 -41.27
CA GLU A 371 7.08 14.11 -41.51
C GLU A 371 7.83 13.01 -40.76
N GLN A 372 9.09 13.27 -40.40
CA GLN A 372 9.96 12.30 -39.73
C GLN A 372 10.35 12.75 -38.33
N PHE A 373 9.67 13.77 -37.79
CA PHE A 373 10.05 14.32 -36.50
C PHE A 373 9.85 13.31 -35.37
N ASP A 374 8.80 12.48 -35.43
CA ASP A 374 8.59 11.40 -34.47
C ASP A 374 9.71 10.35 -34.48
N LEU A 375 10.29 10.08 -35.66
CA LEU A 375 11.49 9.25 -35.75
C LEU A 375 12.67 9.92 -35.05
N LEU A 376 12.88 11.22 -35.28
CA LEU A 376 13.92 11.99 -34.59
C LEU A 376 13.70 12.04 -33.08
N ARG A 377 12.46 12.10 -32.60
CA ARG A 377 12.13 12.10 -31.17
C ARG A 377 12.59 10.83 -30.47
N VAL A 378 12.49 9.66 -31.12
CA VAL A 378 12.74 8.37 -30.46
C VAL A 378 14.16 7.84 -30.59
N VAL A 379 14.99 8.38 -31.50
CA VAL A 379 16.37 7.90 -31.66
C VAL A 379 17.27 8.31 -30.50
N ASP A 380 18.23 7.45 -30.20
CA ASP A 380 19.28 7.71 -29.22
C ASP A 380 20.56 8.04 -29.97
N ASN A 381 21.01 9.30 -29.88
CA ASN A 381 22.18 9.83 -30.58
C ASN A 381 23.48 9.04 -30.33
N LYS A 382 23.52 8.16 -29.32
CA LYS A 382 24.68 7.33 -28.99
C LYS A 382 24.44 5.87 -29.36
N ARG A 383 23.31 5.30 -28.95
CA ARG A 383 23.06 3.84 -29.03
C ARG A 383 22.47 3.40 -30.36
N TYR A 384 21.60 4.21 -30.96
CA TYR A 384 20.91 3.91 -32.22
C TYR A 384 20.56 5.23 -32.94
N PRO A 385 21.57 5.98 -33.40
CA PRO A 385 21.36 7.31 -34.00
C PRO A 385 20.49 7.22 -35.26
N ALA A 386 19.81 8.31 -35.59
CA ALA A 386 19.19 8.44 -36.90
C ALA A 386 20.26 8.47 -37.98
N PHE A 387 19.95 7.91 -39.15
CA PHE A 387 20.86 7.91 -40.29
C PHE A 387 20.09 8.01 -41.60
N PHE A 388 20.76 8.43 -42.68
CA PHE A 388 20.21 8.39 -44.03
C PHE A 388 21.30 8.06 -45.04
N GLU A 389 20.90 7.68 -46.23
CA GLU A 389 21.79 7.46 -47.37
C GLU A 389 21.53 8.53 -48.43
N LEU A 390 22.59 9.14 -48.96
CA LEU A 390 22.48 10.12 -50.03
C LEU A 390 23.65 9.95 -51.00
N ASN A 391 23.35 9.77 -52.29
CA ASN A 391 24.34 9.56 -53.35
C ASN A 391 25.34 8.42 -53.08
N GLY A 392 24.88 7.33 -52.45
CA GLY A 392 25.70 6.15 -52.16
C GLY A 392 26.51 6.22 -50.85
N GLU A 393 26.44 7.34 -50.13
CA GLU A 393 27.12 7.53 -48.84
C GLU A 393 26.11 7.54 -47.69
N GLN A 394 26.53 7.05 -46.51
CA GLN A 394 25.71 7.00 -45.31
C GLN A 394 26.12 8.10 -44.31
N TYR A 395 25.12 8.80 -43.77
CA TYR A 395 25.30 9.89 -42.82
C TYR A 395 24.53 9.64 -41.53
N LEU A 396 25.16 9.95 -40.39
CA LEU A 396 24.49 9.96 -39.10
C LEU A 396 23.96 11.35 -38.78
N LEU A 397 22.72 11.44 -38.32
CA LEU A 397 22.10 12.69 -37.89
C LEU A 397 21.83 12.65 -36.39
N LYS A 398 22.32 13.69 -35.71
CA LYS A 398 22.06 13.91 -34.27
C LYS A 398 21.06 15.02 -34.10
N VAL A 399 20.02 14.78 -33.30
CA VAL A 399 19.04 15.79 -32.93
C VAL A 399 19.30 16.25 -31.50
N LEU A 400 19.35 17.57 -31.31
CA LEU A 400 19.57 18.19 -30.01
C LEU A 400 18.56 19.31 -29.83
N LYS A 401 17.93 19.36 -28.66
CA LYS A 401 17.03 20.45 -28.28
C LYS A 401 17.86 21.60 -27.73
N LYS A 402 17.69 22.80 -28.29
CA LYS A 402 18.44 23.99 -27.84
C LYS A 402 17.93 24.41 -26.46
N GLY A 403 18.81 24.41 -25.46
CA GLY A 403 18.50 24.88 -24.10
C GLY A 403 18.34 23.80 -23.04
N ASN A 404 18.55 22.53 -23.37
CA ASN A 404 18.70 21.42 -22.42
C ASN A 404 20.18 21.02 -22.26
#